data_AF-A0A529GK48-F1
#
_entry.id   AF-A0A529GK48-F1
#
_cell.length_a   1.000
_cell.length_b   1.000
_cell.length_c   1.000
_cell.angle_alpha   90.00
_cell.angle_beta   90.00
_cell.angle_gamma   90.00
#
_symmetry.space_group_name_H-M   'P 1'
#
loop_
_entity.id
_entity.type
_entity.pdbx_description
1 polymer ?
#
loop_
_entity_poly.entity_id
_entity_poly.type
_entity_poly.pdbx_seq_one_letter_code
_entity_poly.pdbx_strand_id
1 'polypeptide(L)'
;LLATLADREEKLDRREKELLRHRERAKGEAAGPAAAALTVDVTGNDIDKAIARLDGDRERLEARLTTLARENKRLKTDLAARETSKSGAGNDARNASAALRDQMNELAAEVVNLTMKLDGPDSPIAKALASPPREGRPANGERVTSLADRVRALQKAHSPNGR
;
A
#
# COMPACT_ATOMS: atom_id res chain seq x y z
N LEU A 1 -27.89 -45.22 53.62
CA LEU A 1 -26.72 -45.35 52.72
C LEU A 1 -26.78 -46.59 51.83
N LEU A 2 -27.41 -47.70 52.23
CA LEU A 2 -27.58 -48.89 51.38
C LEU A 2 -28.61 -48.70 50.25
N ALA A 3 -29.72 -48.00 50.50
CA ALA A 3 -30.76 -47.75 49.49
C ALA A 3 -30.25 -46.97 48.26
N THR A 4 -29.32 -46.03 48.45
CA THR A 4 -28.72 -45.26 47.36
C THR A 4 -27.69 -46.04 46.54
N LEU A 5 -27.13 -47.12 47.10
CA LEU A 5 -26.23 -48.03 46.38
C LEU A 5 -27.04 -49.01 45.52
N ALA A 6 -28.11 -49.57 46.07
CA ALA A 6 -29.03 -50.44 45.33
C ALA A 6 -29.63 -49.73 44.10
N ASP A 7 -30.10 -48.49 44.27
CA ASP A 7 -30.62 -47.67 43.15
C ASP A 7 -29.57 -47.36 42.08
N ARG A 8 -28.28 -47.35 42.45
CA ARG A 8 -27.16 -47.07 41.54
C ARG A 8 -26.72 -48.33 40.80
N GLU A 9 -26.69 -49.46 41.48
CA GLU A 9 -26.45 -50.79 40.89
C GLU A 9 -27.53 -51.11 39.86
N GLU A 10 -28.80 -50.89 40.18
CA GLU A 10 -29.90 -51.16 39.24
C GLU A 10 -29.81 -50.27 37.97
N LYS A 11 -29.34 -49.02 38.10
CA LYS A 11 -29.08 -48.13 36.95
C LYS A 11 -27.89 -48.58 36.12
N LEU A 12 -26.86 -49.15 36.75
CA LEU A 12 -25.71 -49.71 36.04
C LEU A 12 -26.11 -50.95 35.25
N ASP A 13 -26.87 -51.86 35.86
CA ASP A 13 -27.37 -53.06 35.19
C ASP A 13 -28.24 -52.76 33.98
N ARG A 14 -29.09 -51.73 34.08
CA ARG A 14 -29.90 -51.26 32.94
C ARG A 14 -29.01 -50.72 31.82
N ARG A 15 -28.00 -49.92 32.15
CA ARG A 15 -27.05 -49.37 31.17
C ARG A 15 -26.20 -50.44 30.53
N GLU A 16 -25.72 -51.43 31.27
CA GLU A 16 -24.95 -52.54 30.72
C GLU A 16 -25.78 -53.37 29.74
N LYS A 17 -27.05 -53.66 30.08
CA LYS A 17 -27.97 -54.35 29.16
C LYS A 17 -28.22 -53.55 27.89
N GLU A 18 -28.36 -52.23 27.98
CA GLU A 18 -28.48 -51.36 26.80
C GLU A 18 -27.21 -51.35 25.96
N LEU A 19 -26.04 -51.25 26.57
CA LEU A 19 -24.75 -51.31 25.88
C LEU A 19 -24.53 -52.64 25.17
N LEU A 20 -24.89 -53.76 25.79
CA LEU A 20 -24.84 -55.08 25.17
C LEU A 20 -25.77 -55.16 23.95
N ARG A 21 -27.01 -54.66 24.07
CA ARG A 21 -27.95 -54.60 22.94
C ARG A 21 -27.45 -53.73 21.80
N HIS A 22 -26.85 -52.58 22.10
CA HIS A 22 -26.24 -51.71 21.09
C HIS A 22 -25.05 -52.39 20.41
N ARG A 23 -24.23 -53.12 21.16
CA ARG A 23 -23.08 -53.86 20.61
C ARG A 23 -23.51 -55.05 19.77
N GLU A 24 -24.58 -55.76 20.14
CA GLU A 24 -25.16 -56.83 19.32
C GLU A 24 -25.77 -56.28 18.04
N ARG A 25 -26.50 -55.16 18.09
CA ARG A 25 -26.98 -54.47 16.88
C ARG A 25 -25.83 -54.03 15.99
N ALA A 26 -24.79 -53.41 16.55
CA ALA A 26 -23.61 -52.98 15.80
C ALA A 26 -22.82 -54.17 15.21
N LYS A 27 -22.73 -55.30 15.91
CA LYS A 27 -22.13 -56.53 15.36
C LYS A 27 -22.99 -57.15 14.25
N GLY A 28 -24.31 -57.11 14.38
CA GLY A 28 -25.24 -57.53 13.32
C GLY A 28 -25.14 -56.65 12.06
N GLU A 29 -24.97 -55.34 12.24
CA GLU A 29 -24.75 -54.38 11.14
C GLU A 29 -23.33 -54.49 10.54
N ALA A 30 -22.31 -54.74 11.37
CA ALA A 30 -20.92 -54.92 10.92
C ALA A 30 -20.65 -56.28 10.27
N ALA A 31 -21.53 -57.28 10.42
CA ALA A 31 -21.45 -58.57 9.74
C ALA A 31 -22.08 -58.56 8.34
N GLY A 32 -22.60 -57.42 7.88
CA GLY A 32 -23.07 -57.25 6.51
C GLY A 32 -21.92 -57.07 5.51
N PRO A 33 -22.13 -57.37 4.21
CA PRO A 33 -21.10 -57.29 3.16
C PRO A 33 -20.49 -55.88 2.97
N ALA A 34 -21.05 -54.85 3.62
CA ALA A 34 -20.53 -53.49 3.63
C ALA A 34 -19.26 -53.32 4.49
N ALA A 35 -19.04 -54.13 5.53
CA ALA A 35 -17.81 -54.02 6.34
C ALA A 35 -16.58 -54.60 5.64
N ALA A 36 -16.78 -55.57 4.73
CA ALA A 36 -15.72 -56.10 3.86
C ALA A 36 -15.34 -55.15 2.71
N ALA A 37 -16.18 -54.15 2.41
CA ALA A 37 -15.92 -53.16 1.36
C ALA A 37 -15.14 -51.94 1.87
N LEU A 38 -14.96 -51.79 3.19
CA LEU A 38 -14.18 -50.70 3.80
C LEU A 38 -12.75 -51.12 4.21
N THR A 39 -12.25 -52.22 3.67
CA THR A 39 -10.81 -52.45 3.55
C THR A 39 -10.44 -52.21 2.11
N VAL A 40 -10.30 -50.92 1.72
CA VAL A 40 -9.50 -50.59 0.54
C VAL A 40 -8.12 -51.12 0.87
N ASP A 41 -7.75 -52.24 0.25
CA ASP A 41 -6.42 -52.81 0.32
C ASP A 41 -5.49 -51.86 -0.43
N VAL A 42 -5.11 -50.77 0.25
CA VAL A 42 -4.07 -49.87 -0.24
C VAL A 42 -2.79 -50.67 -0.11
N THR A 43 -2.44 -51.38 -1.17
CA THR A 43 -1.20 -52.15 -1.21
C THR A 43 -0.04 -51.19 -0.96
N GLY A 44 1.00 -51.61 -0.22
CA GLY A 44 2.15 -50.74 0.09
C GLY A 44 2.76 -50.08 -1.15
N ASN A 45 2.64 -50.73 -2.31
CA ASN A 45 3.04 -50.21 -3.62
C ASN A 45 2.26 -48.94 -4.05
N ASP A 46 0.99 -48.81 -3.69
CA ASP A 46 0.19 -47.61 -4.00
C ASP A 46 0.55 -46.45 -3.07
N ILE A 47 0.93 -46.75 -1.83
CA ILE A 47 1.49 -45.77 -0.88
C ILE A 47 2.85 -45.28 -1.37
N ASP A 48 3.75 -46.18 -1.75
CA ASP A 48 5.08 -45.83 -2.26
C ASP A 48 5.00 -44.98 -3.54
N LYS A 49 4.08 -45.31 -4.46
CA LYS A 49 3.82 -44.50 -5.65
C LYS A 49 3.25 -43.12 -5.30
N ALA A 50 2.39 -43.02 -4.29
CA ALA A 50 1.85 -41.74 -3.84
C ALA A 50 2.93 -40.87 -3.20
N ILE A 51 3.81 -41.46 -2.38
CA ILE A 51 4.96 -40.78 -1.76
C ILE A 51 5.91 -40.26 -2.84
N ALA A 52 6.31 -41.10 -3.79
CA ALA A 52 7.21 -40.68 -4.87
C ALA A 52 6.63 -39.54 -5.73
N ARG A 53 5.31 -39.52 -5.94
CA ARG A 53 4.63 -38.41 -6.62
C ARG A 53 4.64 -37.13 -5.79
N LEU A 54 4.34 -37.22 -4.50
CA LEU A 54 4.36 -36.07 -3.59
C LEU A 54 5.75 -35.47 -3.46
N ASP A 55 6.80 -36.29 -3.41
CA ASP A 55 8.18 -35.82 -3.36
C ASP A 55 8.58 -35.09 -4.65
N GLY A 56 8.21 -35.62 -5.82
CA GLY A 56 8.46 -34.96 -7.10
C GLY A 56 7.70 -33.63 -7.25
N ASP A 57 6.46 -33.57 -6.78
CA ASP A 57 5.68 -32.32 -6.79
C ASP A 57 6.21 -31.31 -5.78
N ARG A 58 6.67 -31.77 -4.62
CA ARG A 58 7.35 -30.94 -3.63
C ARG A 58 8.61 -30.30 -4.20
N GLU A 59 9.48 -31.09 -4.83
CA GLU A 59 10.72 -30.58 -5.44
C GLU A 59 10.42 -29.52 -6.52
N ARG A 60 9.40 -29.76 -7.37
CA ARG A 60 8.96 -28.80 -8.38
C ARG A 60 8.42 -27.50 -7.77
N LEU A 61 7.67 -27.60 -6.68
CA LEU A 61 7.13 -26.43 -5.98
C LEU A 61 8.25 -25.65 -5.29
N GLU A 62 9.20 -26.32 -4.64
CA GLU A 62 10.38 -25.69 -4.04
C GLU A 62 11.24 -24.97 -5.09
N ALA A 63 11.48 -25.60 -6.25
CA ALA A 63 12.17 -24.97 -7.37
C ALA A 63 11.44 -23.71 -7.88
N ARG A 64 10.10 -23.77 -8.05
CA ARG A 64 9.30 -22.61 -8.45
C ARG A 64 9.32 -21.50 -7.41
N LEU A 65 9.25 -21.83 -6.12
CA LEU A 65 9.32 -20.86 -5.03
C LEU A 65 10.65 -20.14 -5.01
N THR A 66 11.77 -20.85 -5.21
CA THR A 66 13.10 -20.19 -5.25
C THR A 66 13.25 -19.25 -6.45
N THR A 67 12.76 -19.64 -7.64
CA THR A 67 12.75 -18.78 -8.82
C THR A 67 11.90 -17.54 -8.60
N LEU A 68 10.65 -17.72 -8.14
CA LEU A 68 9.75 -16.60 -7.86
C LEU A 68 10.30 -15.69 -6.76
N ALA A 69 10.93 -16.22 -5.72
CA ALA A 69 11.54 -15.40 -4.67
C ALA A 69 12.69 -14.53 -5.21
N ARG A 70 13.52 -15.08 -6.10
CA ARG A 70 14.59 -14.32 -6.78
C ARG A 70 14.03 -13.24 -7.69
N GLU A 71 13.01 -13.57 -8.48
CA GLU A 71 12.32 -12.61 -9.34
C GLU A 71 11.63 -11.52 -8.53
N ASN A 72 10.96 -11.86 -7.43
CA ASN A 72 10.30 -10.88 -6.56
C ASN A 72 11.34 -9.95 -5.92
N LYS A 73 12.49 -10.48 -5.49
CA LYS A 73 13.61 -9.66 -5.00
C LYS A 73 14.11 -8.71 -6.09
N ARG A 74 14.29 -9.19 -7.32
CA ARG A 74 14.73 -8.39 -8.47
C ARG A 74 13.72 -7.31 -8.84
N LEU A 75 12.43 -7.65 -8.90
CA LEU A 75 11.37 -6.68 -9.18
C LEU A 75 11.28 -5.61 -8.09
N LYS A 76 11.43 -5.99 -6.81
CA LYS A 76 11.50 -5.03 -5.71
C LYS A 76 12.68 -4.07 -5.83
N THR A 77 13.87 -4.56 -6.22
CA THR A 77 15.03 -3.69 -6.45
C THR A 77 14.82 -2.78 -7.65
N ASP A 78 14.26 -3.28 -8.74
CA ASP A 78 14.01 -2.51 -9.96
C ASP A 78 12.93 -1.43 -9.72
N LEU A 79 11.89 -1.75 -8.95
CA LEU A 79 10.87 -0.77 -8.53
C LEU A 79 11.47 0.30 -7.62
N ALA A 80 12.29 -0.07 -6.64
CA ALA A 80 12.96 0.91 -5.77
C ALA A 80 13.84 1.87 -6.59
N ALA A 81 14.61 1.35 -7.55
CA ALA A 81 15.44 2.15 -8.45
C ALA A 81 14.61 3.08 -9.36
N ARG A 82 13.46 2.60 -9.85
CA ARG A 82 12.53 3.41 -10.64
C ARG A 82 11.86 4.53 -9.84
N GLU A 83 11.48 4.27 -8.59
CA GLU A 83 10.92 5.30 -7.73
C GLU A 83 11.95 6.37 -7.36
N THR A 84 13.21 5.97 -7.12
CA THR A 84 14.29 6.95 -6.85
C THR A 84 14.61 7.81 -8.08
N SER A 85 14.70 7.20 -9.26
CA SER A 85 14.95 7.96 -10.50
C SER A 85 13.78 8.87 -10.88
N LYS A 86 12.53 8.41 -10.71
CA LYS A 86 11.32 9.21 -10.98
C LYS A 86 11.17 10.39 -10.02
N SER A 87 11.44 10.18 -8.74
CA SER A 87 11.39 11.25 -7.73
C SER A 87 12.51 12.28 -7.95
N GLY A 88 13.75 11.85 -8.24
CA GLY A 88 14.85 12.73 -8.60
C GLY A 88 14.56 13.58 -9.85
N ALA A 89 14.27 12.94 -10.98
CA ALA A 89 14.00 13.64 -12.24
C ALA A 89 12.76 14.56 -12.16
N GLY A 90 11.73 14.14 -11.43
CA GLY A 90 10.53 14.95 -11.21
C GLY A 90 10.78 16.14 -10.29
N ASN A 91 11.70 16.03 -9.33
CA ASN A 91 12.07 17.14 -8.46
C ASN A 91 12.93 18.16 -9.21
N ASP A 92 13.91 17.70 -9.97
CA ASP A 92 14.80 18.56 -10.75
C ASP A 92 14.03 19.36 -11.81
N ALA A 93 13.10 18.73 -12.53
CA ALA A 93 12.25 19.42 -13.49
C ALA A 93 11.34 20.48 -12.83
N ARG A 94 10.78 20.19 -11.65
CA ARG A 94 9.97 21.16 -10.89
C ARG A 94 10.81 22.32 -10.39
N ASN A 95 12.01 22.05 -9.88
CA ASN A 95 12.94 23.06 -9.39
C ASN A 95 13.42 23.96 -10.54
N ALA A 96 13.79 23.39 -11.68
CA ALA A 96 14.16 24.15 -12.87
C ALA A 96 12.99 25.00 -13.40
N SER A 97 11.78 24.44 -13.41
CA SER A 97 10.57 25.18 -13.79
C SER A 97 10.25 26.32 -12.82
N ALA A 98 10.45 26.13 -11.51
CA ALA A 98 10.28 27.17 -10.51
C ALA A 98 11.32 28.29 -10.68
N ALA A 99 12.60 27.93 -10.84
CA ALA A 99 13.69 28.88 -11.08
C ALA A 99 13.46 29.73 -12.34
N LEU A 100 12.99 29.10 -13.44
CA LEU A 100 12.64 29.83 -14.65
C LEU A 100 11.47 30.80 -14.42
N ARG A 101 10.42 30.37 -13.70
CA ARG A 101 9.31 31.26 -13.36
C ARG A 101 9.78 32.46 -12.54
N ASP A 102 10.69 32.27 -11.61
CA ASP A 102 11.25 33.37 -10.83
C ASP A 102 12.08 34.34 -11.69
N GLN A 103 12.93 33.83 -12.59
CA GLN A 103 13.67 34.66 -13.54
C GLN A 103 12.73 35.46 -14.47
N MET A 104 11.68 34.82 -14.99
CA MET A 104 10.68 35.50 -15.82
C MET A 104 9.94 36.59 -15.04
N ASN A 105 9.61 36.33 -13.78
CA ASN A 105 8.93 37.31 -12.92
C ASN A 105 9.84 38.49 -12.56
N GLU A 106 11.14 38.25 -12.36
CA GLU A 106 12.13 39.31 -12.14
C GLU A 106 12.29 40.18 -13.38
N LEU A 107 12.48 39.56 -14.55
CA LEU A 107 12.57 40.27 -15.82
C LEU A 107 11.32 41.10 -16.09
N ALA A 108 10.13 40.55 -15.83
CA ALA A 108 8.88 41.29 -15.98
C ALA A 108 8.82 42.52 -15.06
N ALA A 109 9.32 42.42 -13.82
CA ALA A 109 9.36 43.54 -12.89
C ALA A 109 10.30 44.65 -13.37
N GLU A 110 11.47 44.29 -13.92
CA GLU A 110 12.41 45.23 -14.52
C GLU A 110 11.80 45.95 -15.73
N VAL A 111 11.16 45.20 -16.64
CA VAL A 111 10.48 45.77 -17.82
C VAL A 111 9.40 46.75 -17.39
N VAL A 112 8.53 46.37 -16.45
CA VAL A 112 7.47 47.26 -15.93
C VAL A 112 8.05 48.52 -15.28
N ASN A 113 9.13 48.40 -14.52
CA ASN A 113 9.80 49.55 -13.91
C ASN A 113 10.42 50.48 -14.97
N LEU A 114 11.03 49.92 -16.03
CA LEU A 114 11.58 50.71 -17.14
C LEU A 114 10.46 51.42 -17.90
N THR A 115 9.36 50.74 -18.23
CA THR A 115 8.20 51.34 -18.90
C THR A 115 7.59 52.45 -18.05
N MET A 116 7.44 52.24 -16.74
CA MET A 116 6.93 53.26 -15.83
C MET A 116 7.82 54.52 -15.80
N LYS A 117 9.15 54.37 -15.89
CA LYS A 117 10.08 55.50 -16.00
C LYS A 117 9.94 56.26 -17.33
N LEU A 118 9.63 55.55 -18.42
CA LEU A 118 9.42 56.15 -19.74
C LEU A 118 8.08 56.87 -19.84
N ASP A 119 7.00 56.28 -19.31
CA ASP A 119 5.64 56.83 -19.37
C ASP A 119 5.41 57.97 -18.35
N GLY A 120 6.28 58.07 -17.34
CA GLY A 120 6.22 59.10 -16.31
C GLY A 120 5.24 58.81 -15.16
N PRO A 121 5.12 59.75 -14.19
CA PRO A 121 4.42 59.54 -12.93
C PRO A 121 2.90 59.39 -13.07
N ASP A 122 2.29 59.89 -14.15
CA ASP A 122 0.84 59.81 -14.39
C ASP A 122 0.40 58.53 -15.13
N SER A 123 1.34 57.62 -15.40
CA SER A 123 1.10 56.39 -16.14
C SER A 123 0.08 55.46 -15.45
N PRO A 124 -0.70 54.68 -16.22
CA PRO A 124 -1.62 53.68 -15.66
C PRO A 124 -0.91 52.66 -14.74
N ILE A 125 0.36 52.36 -15.03
CA ILE A 125 1.20 51.44 -14.25
C ILE A 125 1.47 52.02 -12.85
N ALA A 126 1.88 53.29 -12.77
CA ALA A 126 2.12 53.96 -11.49
C ALA A 126 0.85 53.98 -10.62
N LYS A 127 -0.31 54.27 -11.22
CA LYS A 127 -1.62 54.24 -10.55
C LYS A 127 -2.00 52.83 -10.05
N ALA A 128 -1.73 51.80 -10.85
CA ALA A 128 -1.99 50.41 -10.47
C ALA A 128 -1.09 49.96 -9.30
N LEU A 129 0.17 50.38 -9.27
CA LEU A 129 1.12 50.03 -8.19
C LEU A 129 0.85 50.75 -6.88
N ALA A 130 0.27 51.96 -6.94
CA ALA A 130 -0.18 52.73 -5.78
C ALA A 130 -1.40 52.09 -5.08
N SER A 131 -2.11 51.18 -5.76
CA SER A 131 -3.20 50.42 -5.14
C SER A 131 -2.64 49.42 -4.11
N PRO A 132 -3.32 49.22 -2.97
CA PRO A 132 -2.85 48.31 -1.92
C PRO A 132 -2.70 46.88 -2.46
N PRO A 133 -1.76 46.08 -1.90
CA PRO A 133 -1.51 44.73 -2.36
C PRO A 133 -2.81 43.93 -2.35
N ARG A 134 -3.20 43.41 -3.52
CA ARG A 134 -4.23 42.38 -3.57
C ARG A 134 -3.63 41.15 -2.93
N GLU A 135 -4.16 40.74 -1.79
CA GLU A 135 -3.77 39.48 -1.15
C GLU A 135 -4.01 38.34 -2.15
N GLY A 136 -2.91 37.87 -2.75
CA GLY A 136 -2.94 36.72 -3.62
C GLY A 136 -3.34 35.52 -2.77
N ARG A 137 -4.52 34.96 -3.03
CA ARG A 137 -4.96 33.73 -2.36
C ARG A 137 -3.92 32.65 -2.65
N PRO A 138 -3.26 32.06 -1.63
CA PRO A 138 -2.26 31.04 -1.86
C PRO A 138 -2.97 29.83 -2.45
N ALA A 139 -2.75 29.57 -3.74
CA ALA A 139 -3.31 28.38 -4.37
C ALA A 139 -2.64 27.10 -3.86
N ASN A 140 -1.50 27.19 -3.14
CA ASN A 140 -0.76 26.00 -2.71
C ASN A 140 0.20 26.19 -1.52
N GLY A 141 -0.07 27.11 -0.58
CA GLY A 141 0.75 27.29 0.63
C GLY A 141 2.11 27.97 0.44
N GLU A 142 2.58 28.12 -0.80
CA GLU A 142 3.78 28.88 -1.15
C GLU A 142 3.39 30.34 -1.44
N ARG A 143 3.96 31.29 -0.70
CA ARG A 143 3.75 32.73 -0.94
C ARG A 143 4.48 33.12 -2.22
N VAL A 144 3.86 32.89 -3.38
CA VAL A 144 4.34 33.43 -4.65
C VAL A 144 4.25 34.95 -4.56
N THR A 145 5.40 35.63 -4.45
CA THR A 145 5.49 37.10 -4.45
C THR A 145 4.82 37.64 -5.70
N SER A 146 3.88 38.56 -5.56
CA SER A 146 3.19 39.12 -6.72
C SER A 146 4.15 39.95 -7.58
N LEU A 147 3.88 40.08 -8.87
CA LEU A 147 4.62 40.98 -9.75
C LEU A 147 4.63 42.41 -9.20
N ALA A 148 3.49 42.88 -8.67
CA ALA A 148 3.38 44.21 -8.06
C ALA A 148 4.29 44.36 -6.83
N ASP A 149 4.44 43.29 -6.02
CA ASP A 149 5.31 43.31 -4.85
C ASP A 149 6.79 43.37 -5.26
N ARG A 150 7.16 42.61 -6.31
CA ARG A 150 8.52 42.66 -6.88
C ARG A 150 8.84 44.02 -7.46
N VAL A 151 7.93 44.65 -8.22
CA VAL A 151 8.14 46.01 -8.76
C VAL A 151 8.30 47.03 -7.63
N ARG A 152 7.48 46.96 -6.57
CA ARG A 152 7.63 47.84 -5.39
C ARG A 152 8.98 47.61 -4.66
N ALA A 153 9.40 46.35 -4.51
CA ALA A 153 10.70 46.01 -3.92
C ALA A 153 11.87 46.55 -4.77
N LEU A 154 11.78 46.40 -6.09
CA LEU A 154 12.76 46.92 -7.05
C LEU A 154 12.85 48.45 -6.97
N GLN A 155 11.72 49.15 -6.91
CA GLN A 155 11.69 50.61 -6.74
C GLN A 155 12.31 51.04 -5.41
N LYS A 156 12.05 50.32 -4.32
CA LYS A 156 12.65 50.59 -3.01
C LYS A 156 14.17 50.41 -3.03
N ALA A 157 14.67 49.37 -3.70
CA ALA A 157 16.11 49.13 -3.86
C ALA A 157 16.82 50.19 -4.72
N HIS A 158 16.11 50.76 -5.70
CA HIS A 158 16.64 51.81 -6.61
C HIS A 158 16.36 53.24 -6.13
N SER A 159 15.59 53.41 -5.04
CA SER A 159 15.34 54.74 -4.46
C SER A 159 16.58 55.19 -3.66
N PRO A 160 17.01 56.45 -3.78
CA PRO A 160 18.29 56.94 -3.22
C PRO A 160 18.38 56.98 -1.68
N ASN A 161 17.43 56.41 -0.94
CA ASN A 161 17.39 56.38 0.53
C ASN A 161 17.79 55.01 1.14
N GLY A 162 18.52 54.18 0.39
CA GLY A 162 18.92 52.82 0.79
C GLY A 162 20.42 52.59 0.96
N ARG A 163 21.22 53.64 1.19
CA ARG A 163 22.62 53.54 1.66
C ARG A 163 22.85 54.44 2.85
#